data_AF-A0A1E5GMX4-F1
#
_entry.id   AF-A0A1E5GMX4-F1
#
_cell.length_a   1.000
_cell.length_b   1.000
_cell.length_c   1.000
_cell.angle_alpha   90.00
_cell.angle_beta   90.00
_cell.angle_gamma   90.00
#
_symmetry.space_group_name_H-M   'P 1'
#
loop_
_entity.id
_entity.type
_entity.pdbx_description
1 polymer ?
#
loop_
_entity_poly.entity_id
_entity_poly.type
_entity_poly.pdbx_seq_one_letter_code
_entity_poly.pdbx_strand_id
1 'polypeptide(L)'
;MMNNKQKFYVILLNVITFFLLVSCKNSESIKGTWHVQNDSGEISEMTITDTTMTVNNVKLEVKQITSGTTEGKKYFEMEIGRGGRVHIIFPEKQDDTVAIMIVPNTKEPYLRYAMNREKQPDYSKYDEKYVK
;
A
#
# COMPACT_ATOMS: atom_id res chain seq x y z
N MET A 1 22.21 33.54 31.65
CA MET A 1 21.91 34.18 30.35
C MET A 1 22.67 33.45 29.25
N MET A 2 21.98 32.80 28.32
CA MET A 2 22.62 32.09 27.20
C MET A 2 23.18 33.10 26.19
N ASN A 3 24.42 32.91 25.73
CA ASN A 3 25.04 33.81 24.77
C ASN A 3 24.44 33.62 23.35
N ASN A 4 24.60 34.62 22.47
CA ASN A 4 23.96 34.59 21.14
C ASN A 4 24.42 33.42 20.27
N LYS A 5 25.63 32.89 20.49
CA LYS A 5 26.16 31.70 19.80
C LYS A 5 25.48 30.41 20.29
N GLN A 6 25.26 30.28 21.60
CA GLN A 6 24.54 29.16 22.21
C GLN A 6 23.05 29.15 21.82
N LYS A 7 22.42 30.33 21.71
CA LYS A 7 21.05 30.46 21.17
C LYS A 7 20.97 29.96 19.72
N PHE A 8 21.96 30.27 18.90
CA PHE A 8 22.04 29.80 17.51
C PHE A 8 22.17 28.27 17.42
N TYR A 9 23.02 27.65 18.24
CA TYR A 9 23.16 26.19 18.28
C TYR A 9 21.88 25.47 18.76
N VAL A 10 21.17 26.03 19.75
CA VAL A 10 19.91 25.47 20.25
C VAL A 10 18.78 25.56 19.21
N ILE A 11 18.75 26.64 18.42
CA ILE A 11 17.81 26.79 17.30
C ILE A 11 18.15 25.80 16.17
N LEU A 12 19.43 25.67 15.80
CA LEU A 12 19.87 24.75 14.76
C LEU A 12 19.57 23.28 15.10
N LEU A 13 19.72 22.90 16.39
CA LEU A 13 19.44 21.55 16.88
C LEU A 13 17.93 21.23 16.88
N ASN A 14 17.06 22.22 17.10
CA ASN A 14 15.60 22.04 17.04
C ASN A 14 15.04 21.94 15.62
N VAL A 15 15.71 22.53 14.62
CA VAL A 15 15.26 22.45 13.22
C VAL A 15 15.57 21.07 12.62
N ILE A 16 16.67 20.42 13.04
CA ILE A 16 17.08 19.11 12.52
C ILE A 16 16.17 17.98 13.02
N THR A 17 15.64 18.07 14.24
CA THR A 17 14.70 17.07 14.78
C THR A 17 13.32 17.08 14.12
N PHE A 18 12.96 18.15 13.39
CA PHE A 18 11.67 18.25 12.69
C PHE A 18 11.64 17.53 11.34
N PHE A 19 12.81 17.22 10.74
CA PHE A 19 12.89 16.60 9.41
C PHE A 19 12.91 15.06 9.42
N LEU A 20 12.79 14.42 10.59
CA LEU A 20 12.93 12.95 10.72
C LEU A 20 11.60 12.18 10.77
N LEU A 21 10.45 12.83 10.58
CA LEU A 21 9.19 12.13 10.33
C LEU A 21 9.05 11.77 8.84
N VAL A 22 10.11 11.20 8.25
CA VAL A 22 10.03 10.60 6.92
C VAL A 22 9.16 9.37 7.07
N SER A 23 7.87 9.53 6.78
CA SER A 23 6.98 8.39 6.54
C SER A 23 7.69 7.46 5.56
N CYS A 24 7.78 6.17 5.89
CA CYS A 24 8.32 5.19 4.97
C CYS A 24 7.46 5.23 3.71
N LYS A 25 8.03 5.74 2.61
CA LYS A 25 7.29 5.90 1.36
C LYS A 25 6.89 4.51 0.86
N ASN A 26 5.68 4.42 0.33
CA ASN A 26 5.25 3.22 -0.37
C ASN A 26 6.20 2.89 -1.53
N SER A 27 6.32 1.61 -1.84
CA SER A 27 7.14 1.14 -2.97
C SER A 27 6.54 1.59 -4.30
N GLU A 28 7.39 1.97 -5.25
CA GLU A 28 6.95 2.39 -6.59
C GLU A 28 6.08 1.32 -7.28
N SER A 29 6.35 0.04 -7.04
CA SER A 29 5.59 -1.07 -7.66
C SER A 29 4.10 -1.09 -7.33
N ILE A 30 3.66 -0.56 -6.18
CA ILE A 30 2.24 -0.52 -5.82
C ILE A 30 1.56 0.80 -6.19
N LYS A 31 2.34 1.86 -6.46
CA LYS A 31 1.81 3.19 -6.78
C LYS A 31 1.15 3.23 -8.15
N GLY A 32 0.27 4.21 -8.32
CA GLY A 32 -0.47 4.47 -9.53
C GLY A 32 -1.92 4.01 -9.44
N THR A 33 -2.58 3.98 -10.59
CA THR A 33 -3.99 3.64 -10.73
C THR A 33 -4.15 2.18 -11.10
N TRP A 34 -5.16 1.55 -10.50
CA TRP A 34 -5.53 0.16 -10.66
C TRP A 34 -7.01 0.07 -10.97
N HIS A 35 -7.37 -0.69 -12.00
CA HIS A 35 -8.72 -1.21 -12.14
C HIS A 35 -8.93 -2.32 -11.12
N VAL A 36 -10.02 -2.25 -10.37
CA VAL A 36 -10.31 -3.22 -9.31
C VAL A 36 -11.72 -3.79 -9.42
N GLN A 37 -11.87 -5.02 -8.93
CA GLN A 37 -13.18 -5.63 -8.68
C GLN A 37 -13.16 -6.31 -7.30
N ASN A 38 -14.19 -6.09 -6.50
CA ASN A 38 -14.38 -6.79 -5.21
C ASN A 38 -15.27 -8.04 -5.38
N ASP A 39 -15.54 -8.70 -4.25
CA ASP A 39 -16.35 -9.91 -4.14
C ASP A 39 -17.82 -9.73 -4.51
N SER A 40 -18.36 -8.52 -4.37
CA SER A 40 -19.72 -8.19 -4.83
C SER A 40 -19.81 -7.94 -6.33
N GLY A 41 -18.68 -7.97 -7.04
CA GLY A 41 -18.58 -7.66 -8.47
C GLY A 41 -18.52 -6.16 -8.78
N GLU A 42 -18.49 -5.30 -7.75
CA GLU A 42 -18.38 -3.86 -7.91
C GLU A 42 -17.05 -3.49 -8.55
N ILE A 43 -17.12 -2.68 -9.59
CA ILE A 43 -16.00 -2.22 -10.38
C ILE A 43 -15.63 -0.80 -9.94
N SER A 44 -14.34 -0.56 -9.76
CA SER A 44 -13.84 0.77 -9.39
C SER A 44 -12.42 1.00 -9.89
N GLU A 45 -11.95 2.22 -9.67
CA GLU A 45 -10.54 2.57 -9.76
C GLU A 45 -9.97 2.80 -8.37
N MET A 46 -8.77 2.25 -8.15
CA MET A 46 -7.99 2.47 -6.94
C MET A 46 -6.70 3.21 -7.30
N THR A 47 -6.44 4.35 -6.66
CA THR A 47 -5.18 5.09 -6.83
C THR A 47 -4.37 5.06 -5.55
N ILE A 48 -3.11 4.59 -5.64
CA ILE A 48 -2.17 4.49 -4.52
C ILE A 48 -1.02 5.48 -4.74
N THR A 49 -0.74 6.31 -3.74
CA THR A 49 0.39 7.26 -3.71
C THR A 49 1.39 6.88 -2.62
N ASP A 50 2.35 7.77 -2.31
CA ASP A 50 3.31 7.59 -1.21
C ASP A 50 2.63 7.34 0.14
N THR A 51 1.47 7.95 0.38
CA THR A 51 0.83 8.01 1.72
C THR A 51 -0.68 7.82 1.70
N THR A 52 -1.31 7.70 0.53
CA THR A 52 -2.77 7.62 0.45
C THR A 52 -3.24 6.59 -0.57
N MET A 53 -4.37 5.96 -0.30
CA MET A 53 -5.11 5.11 -1.21
C MET A 53 -6.52 5.67 -1.37
N THR A 54 -6.97 5.84 -2.61
CA THR A 54 -8.34 6.28 -2.92
C THR A 54 -9.05 5.19 -3.68
N VAL A 55 -10.24 4.79 -3.24
CA VAL A 55 -11.13 3.83 -3.94
C VAL A 55 -12.58 4.24 -3.68
N ASN A 56 -13.46 4.18 -4.68
CA ASN A 56 -14.87 4.61 -4.53
C ASN A 56 -15.06 6.01 -3.93
N ASN A 57 -14.22 6.98 -4.34
CA ASN A 57 -14.17 8.35 -3.78
C ASN A 57 -13.83 8.44 -2.28
N VAL A 58 -13.48 7.32 -1.63
CA VAL A 58 -13.01 7.29 -0.24
C VAL A 58 -11.50 7.31 -0.24
N LYS A 59 -10.92 8.32 0.41
CA LYS A 59 -9.48 8.48 0.59
C LYS A 59 -9.07 8.01 1.97
N LEU A 60 -8.08 7.11 2.02
CA LEU A 60 -7.52 6.54 3.24
C LEU A 60 -6.02 6.82 3.30
N GLU A 61 -5.51 7.11 4.49
CA GLU A 61 -4.07 7.09 4.74
C GLU A 61 -3.56 5.66 4.64
N VAL A 62 -2.39 5.49 4.05
CA VAL A 62 -1.73 4.19 3.95
C VAL A 62 -0.26 4.30 4.29
N LYS A 63 0.28 3.21 4.82
CA LYS A 63 1.71 3.08 5.12
C LYS A 63 2.17 1.68 4.81
N GLN A 64 3.20 1.55 3.97
CA GLN A 64 3.88 0.27 3.80
C GLN A 64 4.62 -0.11 5.09
N ILE A 65 4.33 -1.30 5.60
CA ILE A 65 4.98 -1.87 6.79
C ILE A 65 6.20 -2.69 6.38
N THR A 66 6.01 -3.56 5.40
CA THR A 66 7.09 -4.40 4.86
C THR A 66 6.84 -4.73 3.40
N SER A 67 7.90 -5.18 2.73
CA SER A 67 7.86 -5.70 1.38
C SER A 67 8.86 -6.84 1.26
N GLY A 68 8.56 -7.82 0.43
CA GLY A 68 9.48 -8.92 0.17
C GLY A 68 9.21 -9.61 -1.15
N THR A 69 9.96 -10.68 -1.37
CA THR A 69 9.78 -11.55 -2.52
C THR A 69 9.92 -12.99 -2.06
N THR A 70 8.90 -13.81 -2.36
CA THR A 70 8.88 -15.24 -2.03
C THR A 70 8.58 -16.00 -3.31
N GLU A 71 9.44 -16.97 -3.66
CA GLU A 71 9.31 -17.75 -4.90
C GLU A 71 9.17 -16.89 -6.17
N GLY A 72 9.78 -15.70 -6.18
CA GLY A 72 9.71 -14.74 -7.30
C GLY A 72 8.44 -13.88 -7.35
N LYS A 73 7.53 -14.02 -6.38
CA LYS A 73 6.32 -13.21 -6.23
C LYS A 73 6.58 -12.07 -5.26
N LYS A 74 6.28 -10.83 -5.65
CA LYS A 74 6.42 -9.65 -4.78
C LYS A 74 5.21 -9.55 -3.86
N TYR A 75 5.44 -9.20 -2.60
CA TYR A 75 4.37 -8.90 -1.67
C TYR A 75 4.68 -7.65 -0.84
N PHE A 76 3.63 -6.95 -0.44
CA PHE A 76 3.67 -5.71 0.33
C PHE A 76 2.62 -5.77 1.43
N GLU A 77 3.03 -5.59 2.68
CA GLU A 77 2.10 -5.41 3.80
C GLU A 77 1.85 -3.93 4.01
N MET A 78 0.57 -3.55 4.08
CA MET A 78 0.11 -2.18 4.17
C MET A 78 -0.75 -1.99 5.42
N GLU A 79 -0.52 -0.88 6.13
CA GLU A 79 -1.52 -0.27 7.01
C GLU A 79 -2.46 0.60 6.19
N ILE A 80 -3.76 0.54 6.49
CA ILE A 80 -4.79 1.39 5.92
C ILE A 80 -5.62 2.02 7.05
N GLY A 81 -5.81 3.34 7.01
CA GLY A 81 -6.60 4.07 7.98
C GLY A 81 -6.06 3.94 9.41
N ARG A 82 -6.93 3.67 10.39
CA ARG A 82 -6.57 3.56 11.82
C ARG A 82 -6.08 2.16 12.21
N GLY A 83 -5.22 1.55 11.39
CA GLY A 83 -4.58 0.26 11.72
C GLY A 83 -5.14 -0.97 11.00
N GLY A 84 -5.96 -0.82 9.96
CA GLY A 84 -6.33 -1.95 9.11
C GLY A 84 -5.10 -2.51 8.39
N ARG A 85 -4.99 -3.84 8.27
CA ARG A 85 -3.88 -4.50 7.58
C ARG A 85 -4.36 -5.14 6.30
N VAL A 86 -3.61 -4.98 5.21
CA VAL A 86 -3.82 -5.72 3.95
C VAL A 86 -2.49 -6.13 3.35
N HIS A 87 -2.50 -7.17 2.53
CA HIS A 87 -1.37 -7.56 1.70
C HIS A 87 -1.68 -7.31 0.23
N ILE A 88 -0.78 -6.64 -0.48
CA ILE A 88 -0.82 -6.55 -1.95
C ILE A 88 0.21 -7.55 -2.48
N ILE A 89 -0.23 -8.49 -3.30
CA ILE A 89 0.61 -9.56 -3.85
C ILE A 89 0.59 -9.46 -5.37
N PHE A 90 1.78 -9.57 -5.97
CA PHE A 90 1.97 -9.71 -7.42
C PHE A 90 2.18 -11.20 -7.69
N PRO A 91 1.13 -11.92 -8.10
CA PRO A 91 1.18 -13.39 -8.17
C PRO A 91 2.00 -13.90 -9.35
N GLU A 92 2.16 -13.09 -10.39
CA GLU A 92 2.87 -13.42 -11.62
C GLU A 92 4.33 -12.91 -11.55
N LYS A 93 5.27 -13.78 -11.93
CA LYS A 93 6.70 -13.43 -11.91
C LYS A 93 6.98 -12.39 -12.99
N GLN A 94 7.64 -11.29 -12.61
CA GLN A 94 8.06 -10.21 -13.52
C GLN A 94 6.90 -9.42 -14.17
N ASP A 95 5.64 -9.73 -13.85
CA ASP A 95 4.48 -8.96 -14.28
C ASP A 95 4.02 -8.06 -13.12
N ASP A 96 4.01 -6.75 -13.35
CA ASP A 96 3.52 -5.74 -12.41
C ASP A 96 2.15 -5.16 -12.78
N THR A 97 1.52 -5.70 -13.83
CA THR A 97 0.18 -5.34 -14.28
C THR A 97 -0.91 -6.06 -13.49
N VAL A 98 -0.62 -7.22 -12.92
CA VAL A 98 -1.56 -8.06 -12.16
C VAL A 98 -1.21 -8.06 -10.68
N ALA A 99 -2.19 -7.76 -9.83
CA ALA A 99 -2.05 -7.89 -8.39
C ALA A 99 -3.36 -8.36 -7.73
N ILE A 100 -3.24 -8.81 -6.48
CA ILE A 100 -4.37 -9.11 -5.59
C ILE A 100 -4.18 -8.40 -4.26
N MET A 101 -5.27 -7.88 -3.70
CA MET A 101 -5.29 -7.36 -2.33
C MET A 101 -5.99 -8.37 -1.43
N ILE A 102 -5.29 -8.87 -0.42
CA ILE A 102 -5.79 -9.83 0.56
C ILE A 102 -5.93 -9.15 1.92
N VAL A 103 -7.03 -9.42 2.60
CA VAL A 103 -7.18 -9.08 4.02
C VAL A 103 -6.75 -10.29 4.85
N PRO A 104 -5.71 -10.17 5.69
CA PRO A 104 -5.33 -11.23 6.60
C PRO A 104 -6.45 -11.46 7.63
N ASN A 105 -6.75 -12.72 7.92
CA ASN A 105 -7.76 -13.12 8.89
C ASN A 105 -7.23 -14.34 9.65
N THR A 106 -7.59 -14.46 10.92
CA THR A 106 -7.11 -15.50 11.85
C THR A 106 -7.59 -16.90 11.49
N LYS A 107 -8.69 -17.03 10.74
CA LYS A 107 -9.15 -18.31 10.19
C LYS A 107 -8.51 -18.55 8.82
N GLU A 108 -8.93 -17.76 7.84
CA GLU A 108 -8.46 -17.88 6.46
C GLU A 108 -8.40 -16.48 5.83
N PRO A 109 -7.28 -16.11 5.20
CA PRO A 109 -7.19 -14.87 4.44
C PRO A 109 -8.18 -14.87 3.28
N TYR A 110 -8.69 -13.70 2.90
CA TYR A 110 -9.62 -13.59 1.78
C TYR A 110 -9.22 -12.49 0.81
N LEU A 111 -9.54 -12.69 -0.47
CA LEU A 111 -9.37 -11.70 -1.52
C LEU A 111 -10.33 -10.53 -1.29
N ARG A 112 -9.80 -9.32 -1.18
CA ARG A 112 -10.60 -8.10 -1.09
C ARG A 112 -10.78 -7.44 -2.44
N TYR A 113 -9.72 -7.40 -3.25
CA TYR A 113 -9.76 -6.88 -4.61
C TYR A 113 -8.90 -7.71 -5.54
N ALA A 114 -9.46 -8.08 -6.68
CA ALA A 114 -8.67 -8.36 -7.87
C ALA A 114 -8.22 -7.02 -8.47
N MET A 115 -6.95 -6.92 -8.88
CA MET A 115 -6.36 -5.66 -9.34
C MET A 115 -5.62 -5.85 -10.66
N ASN A 116 -5.82 -4.92 -11.59
CA ASN A 116 -5.04 -4.87 -12.83
C ASN A 116 -4.79 -3.43 -13.28
N ARG A 117 -3.61 -3.13 -13.82
CA ARG A 117 -3.23 -1.78 -14.27
C ARG A 117 -3.83 -1.36 -15.62
N GLU A 118 -4.16 -2.32 -16.47
CA GLU A 118 -4.47 -2.09 -17.89
C GLU A 118 -5.92 -2.41 -18.27
N LYS A 119 -6.52 -3.41 -17.62
CA LYS A 119 -7.86 -3.91 -17.96
C LYS A 119 -8.70 -4.15 -16.72
N GLN A 120 -10.01 -4.20 -16.88
CA GLN A 120 -10.92 -4.57 -15.80
C GLN A 120 -10.67 -6.03 -15.35
N PRO A 121 -10.28 -6.29 -14.09
CA PRO A 121 -10.14 -7.65 -13.59
C PRO A 121 -11.49 -8.31 -13.32
N ASP A 122 -11.46 -9.63 -13.23
CA ASP A 122 -12.59 -10.49 -12.85
C ASP A 122 -12.25 -11.14 -11.51
N TYR A 123 -13.01 -10.78 -10.47
CA TYR A 123 -12.76 -11.21 -9.09
C TYR A 123 -12.78 -12.74 -8.99
N SER A 124 -13.80 -13.39 -9.55
CA SER A 124 -13.97 -14.84 -9.44
C SER A 124 -12.82 -15.60 -10.11
N LYS A 125 -12.36 -15.13 -11.28
CA LYS A 125 -11.22 -15.74 -11.97
C LYS A 125 -9.90 -15.54 -11.21
N TYR A 126 -9.72 -14.39 -10.58
CA TYR A 126 -8.52 -14.11 -9.80
C TYR A 126 -8.49 -14.92 -8.50
N ASP A 127 -9.63 -15.04 -7.82
CA ASP A 127 -9.81 -15.87 -6.63
C ASP A 127 -9.50 -17.34 -6.92
N GLU A 128 -10.07 -17.88 -8.00
CA GLU A 128 -9.81 -19.26 -8.44
C GLU A 128 -8.36 -19.49 -8.85
N LYS A 129 -7.72 -18.53 -9.53
CA LYS A 129 -6.36 -18.72 -10.07
C LYS A 129 -5.25 -18.51 -9.02
N TYR A 130 -5.44 -17.58 -8.08
CA TYR A 130 -4.35 -17.09 -7.23
C TYR A 130 -4.55 -17.30 -5.74
N VAL A 131 -5.76 -17.66 -5.30
CA VAL A 131 -6.10 -17.80 -3.87
C VAL A 131 -6.47 -19.24 -3.52
N LYS A 132 -7.29 -19.89 -4.35
CA LYS A 132 -7.65 -21.31 -4.22
C LYS A 132 -6.59 -22.21 -4.85
#